data_AF-A0A367M0M3-F1
#
_entry.id   AF-A0A367M0M3-F1
#
_cell.length_a   1.000
_cell.length_b   1.000
_cell.length_c   1.000
_cell.angle_alpha   90.00
_cell.angle_beta   90.00
_cell.angle_gamma   90.00
#
_symmetry.space_group_name_H-M   'P 1'
#
loop_
_entity.id
_entity.type
_entity.pdbx_description
1 polymer ?
#
loop_
_entity_poly.entity_id
_entity_poly.type
_entity_poly.pdbx_seq_one_letter_code
_entity_poly.pdbx_strand_id
1 'polypeptide(L)'
;MNRSKGSSSRRTFLRLAALLLPAGALLGSLPGVRAAARPRKLYLAGPDVFRADAVAHGEALKALCARYGFEGLYPLDNALPKQLAEPREQAAWIYRANIGLIERADAVLANLNFFRGAEPDSGT
;
A
#
# COMPACT_ATOMS: atom_id res chain seq x y z
N MET A 1 -33.38 22.07 58.49
CA MET A 1 -32.34 21.06 58.86
C MET A 1 -31.63 20.66 57.58
N ASN A 2 -30.31 20.53 57.44
CA ASN A 2 -29.20 20.43 58.37
C ASN A 2 -27.91 21.00 57.70
N ARG A 3 -26.95 21.48 58.51
CA ARG A 3 -25.77 22.27 58.12
C ARG A 3 -24.52 21.43 57.84
N SER A 4 -23.59 21.96 57.04
CA SER A 4 -22.15 22.13 57.37
C SER A 4 -21.49 23.04 56.30
N LYS A 5 -21.04 24.26 56.62
CA LYS A 5 -19.70 24.67 57.16
C LYS A 5 -18.54 24.14 56.28
N GLY A 6 -17.63 24.95 55.74
CA GLY A 6 -17.40 26.39 55.84
C GLY A 6 -16.02 26.80 55.26
N SER A 7 -15.77 28.13 55.31
CA SER A 7 -14.46 28.79 55.49
C SER A 7 -13.48 28.85 54.28
N SER A 8 -13.37 30.02 53.62
CA SER A 8 -12.43 31.13 53.92
C SER A 8 -11.03 30.89 53.33
N SER A 9 -10.69 31.49 52.18
CA SER A 9 -10.07 32.83 52.03
C SER A 9 -8.53 32.81 52.12
N ARG A 10 -7.93 33.32 51.02
CA ARG A 10 -6.58 33.90 50.88
C ARG A 10 -5.37 32.96 50.87
N ARG A 11 -4.70 32.96 49.71
CA ARG A 11 -3.28 33.31 49.48
C ARG A 11 -3.03 33.04 47.99
N THR A 12 -3.11 34.04 47.12
CA THR A 12 -1.97 34.89 46.74
C THR A 12 -0.69 34.08 46.66
N PHE A 13 -0.25 33.73 45.45
CA PHE A 13 1.11 34.00 45.01
C PHE A 13 1.18 33.83 43.49
N LEU A 14 1.01 34.96 42.82
CA LEU A 14 1.56 35.20 41.50
C LEU A 14 3.08 34.97 41.62
N ARG A 15 3.63 34.02 40.87
CA ARG A 15 5.07 33.98 40.56
C ARG A 15 5.22 34.00 39.06
N LEU A 16 5.34 35.22 38.56
CA LEU A 16 6.08 35.53 37.35
C LEU A 16 7.57 35.34 37.70
N ALA A 17 8.24 34.36 37.09
CA ALA A 17 9.69 34.27 37.07
C ALA A 17 10.11 33.69 35.72
N ALA A 18 10.72 34.55 34.92
CA ALA A 18 11.22 34.30 33.59
C ALA A 18 12.35 33.27 33.58
N LEU A 19 12.41 32.45 32.54
CA LEU A 19 13.67 32.01 31.98
C LEU A 19 13.49 31.85 30.47
N LEU A 20 14.12 32.75 29.71
CA LEU A 20 14.46 32.50 28.32
C LEU A 20 15.36 31.27 28.28
N LEU A 21 14.85 30.15 27.74
CA LEU A 21 15.71 29.10 27.19
C LEU A 21 16.00 29.41 25.71
N PRO A 22 17.24 29.24 25.25
CA PRO A 22 17.57 29.36 23.83
C PRO A 22 17.06 28.15 23.06
N ALA A 23 16.83 28.37 21.76
CA ALA A 23 16.97 27.42 20.65
C ALA A 23 16.30 26.03 20.75
N GLY A 24 15.35 25.79 19.84
CA GLY A 24 15.28 24.55 19.06
C GLY A 24 15.44 23.22 19.80
N ALA A 25 14.56 22.91 20.75
CA ALA A 25 14.57 21.58 21.37
C ALA A 25 13.22 21.19 22.01
N LEU A 26 12.09 21.53 21.39
CA LEU A 26 10.76 21.08 21.86
C LEU A 26 9.80 20.62 20.76
N LEU A 27 10.34 20.13 19.63
CA LEU A 27 9.63 19.11 18.84
C LEU A 27 10.17 17.75 19.28
N GLY A 28 9.92 17.44 20.55
CA GLY A 28 9.95 16.06 21.01
C GLY A 28 9.04 15.26 20.09
N SER A 29 9.64 14.31 19.38
CA SER A 29 8.98 13.22 18.66
C SER A 29 7.74 12.78 19.43
N LEU A 30 6.55 13.13 18.93
CA LEU A 30 5.32 12.50 19.37
C LEU A 30 5.41 11.03 18.92
N PRO A 31 5.49 10.05 19.83
CA PRO A 31 5.38 8.66 19.42
C PRO A 31 3.95 8.45 18.91
N GLY A 32 3.81 8.16 17.62
CA GLY A 32 2.59 7.50 17.14
C GLY A 32 1.88 8.06 15.91
N VAL A 33 2.38 9.09 15.24
CA VAL A 33 1.88 9.39 13.88
C VAL A 33 2.97 9.07 12.87
N ARG A 34 3.18 7.77 12.60
CA ARG A 34 3.75 7.39 11.31
C ARG A 34 2.76 7.89 10.26
N ALA A 35 3.21 8.76 9.36
CA ALA A 35 2.48 8.98 8.12
C ALA A 35 2.12 7.58 7.56
N ALA A 36 0.86 7.36 7.18
CA ALA A 36 0.44 6.08 6.62
C ALA A 36 1.35 5.78 5.43
N ALA A 37 2.29 4.85 5.60
CA ALA A 37 3.22 4.49 4.56
C ALA A 37 2.38 3.89 3.42
N ARG A 38 2.57 4.39 2.19
CA ARG A 38 1.91 3.80 1.03
C ARG A 38 2.20 2.29 0.99
N PRO A 39 1.22 1.43 0.73
CA PRO A 39 1.47 0.00 0.61
C PRO A 39 2.51 -0.25 -0.48
N ARG A 40 3.44 -1.18 -0.22
CA ARG A 40 4.43 -1.59 -1.24
C ARG A 40 3.71 -2.40 -2.33
N LYS A 41 4.08 -2.17 -3.58
CA LYS A 41 3.42 -2.78 -4.74
C LYS A 41 4.14 -4.04 -5.21
N LEU A 42 3.43 -5.14 -5.38
CA LEU A 42 4.00 -6.40 -5.86
C LEU A 42 3.41 -6.72 -7.24
N TYR A 43 4.24 -6.84 -8.27
CA TYR A 43 3.79 -7.39 -9.55
C TYR A 43 3.72 -8.91 -9.46
N LEU A 44 2.55 -9.47 -9.78
CA LEU A 44 2.24 -10.88 -9.62
C LEU A 44 2.41 -11.59 -10.97
N ALA A 45 3.64 -12.00 -11.27
CA ALA A 45 4.01 -12.67 -12.52
C ALA A 45 3.76 -14.17 -12.44
N GLY A 46 3.32 -14.78 -13.54
CA GLY A 46 3.10 -16.21 -13.59
C GLY A 46 2.13 -16.66 -14.69
N PRO A 47 2.06 -17.99 -14.93
CA PRO A 47 1.13 -18.57 -15.90
C PRO A 47 -0.34 -18.51 -15.47
N ASP A 48 -0.64 -17.94 -14.31
CA ASP A 48 -1.99 -17.89 -13.75
C ASP A 48 -2.98 -17.14 -14.65
N VAL A 49 -2.48 -16.27 -15.53
CA VAL A 49 -3.29 -15.55 -16.54
C VAL A 49 -3.94 -16.48 -17.57
N PHE A 50 -3.44 -17.71 -17.71
CA PHE A 50 -3.98 -18.71 -18.63
C PHE A 50 -5.06 -19.61 -18.00
N ARG A 51 -5.39 -19.39 -16.71
CA ARG A 51 -6.47 -20.11 -16.04
C ARG A 51 -7.83 -19.70 -16.59
N ALA A 52 -8.78 -20.62 -16.58
CA ALA A 52 -10.16 -20.32 -16.96
C ALA A 52 -10.81 -19.24 -16.08
N ASP A 53 -10.39 -19.15 -14.82
CA ASP A 53 -10.85 -18.20 -13.81
C ASP A 53 -9.82 -17.09 -13.51
N ALA A 54 -8.91 -16.79 -14.46
CA ALA A 54 -7.76 -15.91 -14.24
C ALA A 54 -8.09 -14.57 -13.57
N VAL A 55 -9.22 -13.94 -13.92
CA VAL A 55 -9.68 -12.69 -13.29
C VAL A 55 -10.01 -12.89 -11.81
N ALA A 56 -10.80 -13.93 -11.47
CA ALA A 56 -11.17 -14.21 -10.09
C ALA A 56 -9.95 -14.66 -9.26
N HIS A 57 -9.04 -15.43 -9.85
CA HIS A 57 -7.79 -15.84 -9.23
C HIS A 57 -6.88 -14.63 -8.95
N GLY A 58 -6.74 -13.71 -9.91
CA GLY A 58 -6.00 -12.46 -9.73
C GLY A 58 -6.54 -11.60 -8.59
N GLU A 59 -7.85 -11.44 -8.49
CA GLU A 59 -8.50 -10.73 -7.38
C GLU A 59 -8.25 -11.41 -6.03
N ALA A 60 -8.26 -12.74 -5.98
CA ALA A 60 -7.92 -13.49 -4.77
C ALA A 60 -6.46 -13.27 -4.34
N LEU A 61 -5.51 -13.25 -5.29
CA LEU A 61 -4.11 -12.95 -5.01
C LEU A 61 -3.92 -11.51 -4.51
N LYS A 62 -4.59 -10.54 -5.14
CA LYS A 62 -4.57 -9.13 -4.71
C LYS A 62 -5.13 -8.96 -3.31
N ALA A 63 -6.24 -9.65 -2.99
CA ALA A 63 -6.81 -9.67 -1.64
C ALA A 63 -5.82 -10.28 -0.63
N LEU A 64 -5.07 -11.31 -1.02
CA LEU A 64 -4.02 -11.89 -0.17
C LEU A 64 -2.89 -10.88 0.08
N CYS A 65 -2.39 -10.20 -0.96
CA CYS A 65 -1.41 -9.13 -0.79
C CYS A 65 -1.89 -8.06 0.19
N ALA A 66 -3.15 -7.62 0.07
CA ALA A 66 -3.75 -6.62 0.94
C ALA A 66 -3.78 -7.06 2.41
N ARG A 67 -4.06 -8.34 2.69
CA ARG A 67 -4.00 -8.91 4.05
C ARG A 67 -2.61 -8.81 4.69
N TYR A 68 -1.55 -8.76 3.89
CA TYR A 68 -0.16 -8.61 4.35
C TYR A 68 0.37 -7.17 4.23
N GLY A 69 -0.47 -6.19 3.89
CA GLY A 69 -0.06 -4.78 3.78
C GLY A 69 0.60 -4.41 2.44
N PHE A 70 0.40 -5.22 1.40
CA PHE A 70 0.89 -4.97 0.05
C PHE A 70 -0.26 -4.66 -0.92
N GLU A 71 0.04 -3.95 -1.99
CA GLU A 71 -0.85 -3.80 -3.15
C GLU A 71 -0.40 -4.78 -4.23
N GLY A 72 -1.26 -5.74 -4.61
CA GLY A 72 -0.99 -6.63 -5.72
C GLY A 72 -1.31 -5.97 -7.06
N LEU A 73 -0.39 -6.06 -8.02
CA LEU A 73 -0.57 -5.66 -9.41
C LEU A 73 -0.62 -6.91 -10.27
N TYR A 74 -1.79 -7.19 -10.86
CA TYR A 74 -2.01 -8.41 -11.63
C TYR A 74 -2.00 -8.12 -13.14
N PRO A 75 -1.43 -8.99 -14.01
CA PRO A 75 -1.27 -8.69 -15.44
C PRO A 75 -2.54 -8.31 -16.19
N LEU A 76 -3.70 -8.81 -15.72
CA LEU A 76 -5.01 -8.54 -16.31
C LEU A 76 -5.71 -7.28 -15.75
N ASP A 77 -5.03 -6.47 -14.93
CA ASP A 77 -5.59 -5.22 -14.39
C ASP A 77 -5.86 -4.16 -15.48
N ASN A 78 -5.16 -4.24 -16.61
CA ASN A 78 -5.37 -3.33 -17.73
C ASN A 78 -6.33 -3.97 -18.76
N ALA A 79 -7.46 -3.32 -19.01
CA ALA A 79 -8.41 -3.77 -20.04
C ALA A 79 -7.95 -3.37 -21.45
N LEU A 80 -7.82 -4.35 -22.34
CA LEU A 80 -7.50 -4.11 -23.75
C LEU A 80 -8.54 -3.18 -24.40
N PRO A 81 -8.13 -2.08 -25.07
CA PRO A 81 -9.05 -1.19 -25.76
C PRO A 81 -9.80 -1.92 -26.87
N LYS A 82 -11.14 -1.80 -26.86
CA LYS A 82 -12.02 -2.48 -27.83
C LYS A 82 -11.77 -2.06 -29.28
N GLN A 83 -11.16 -0.89 -29.49
CA GLN A 83 -10.88 -0.33 -30.80
C GLN A 83 -9.62 -0.91 -31.46
N LEU A 84 -8.74 -1.57 -30.69
CA LEU A 84 -7.57 -2.23 -31.24
C LEU A 84 -7.99 -3.58 -31.85
N ALA A 85 -8.20 -3.63 -33.15
CA ALA A 85 -8.62 -4.84 -33.85
C ALA A 85 -7.43 -5.72 -34.26
N GLU A 86 -6.27 -5.12 -34.55
CA GLU A 86 -5.11 -5.83 -35.09
C GLU A 86 -4.37 -6.63 -34.00
N PRO A 87 -4.17 -7.95 -34.14
CA PRO A 87 -3.53 -8.79 -33.11
C PRO A 87 -2.15 -8.30 -32.70
N ARG A 88 -1.36 -7.78 -33.64
CA ARG A 88 -0.03 -7.24 -33.36
C ARG A 88 -0.10 -5.99 -32.48
N GLU A 89 -1.08 -5.13 -32.71
CA GLU A 89 -1.27 -3.91 -31.93
C GLU A 89 -1.80 -4.24 -30.54
N GLN A 90 -2.71 -5.21 -30.43
CA GLN A 90 -3.18 -5.73 -29.15
C GLN A 90 -2.03 -6.32 -28.32
N ALA A 91 -1.19 -7.17 -28.91
CA ALA A 91 -0.03 -7.74 -28.24
C ALA A 91 0.95 -6.65 -27.77
N ALA A 92 1.23 -5.66 -28.63
CA ALA A 92 2.10 -4.54 -28.27
C ALA A 92 1.50 -3.67 -27.14
N TRP A 93 0.18 -3.51 -27.11
CA TRP A 93 -0.52 -2.83 -26.03
C TRP A 93 -0.43 -3.61 -24.72
N ILE A 94 -0.72 -4.91 -24.74
CA ILE A 94 -0.67 -5.80 -23.56
C ILE A 94 0.75 -5.80 -22.98
N TYR A 95 1.76 -5.92 -23.84
CA TYR A 95 3.17 -5.85 -23.45
C TYR A 95 3.47 -4.54 -22.72
N ARG A 96 3.18 -3.38 -23.33
CA ARG A 96 3.44 -2.07 -22.70
C ARG A 96 2.67 -1.88 -21.40
N ALA A 97 1.44 -2.35 -21.34
CA ALA A 97 0.60 -2.25 -20.14
C ALA A 97 1.20 -3.04 -18.97
N ASN A 98 1.72 -4.24 -19.23
CA ASN A 98 2.39 -5.08 -18.23
C ASN A 98 3.76 -4.55 -17.83
N ILE A 99 4.56 -4.04 -18.78
CA ILE A 99 5.80 -3.32 -18.45
C ILE A 99 5.49 -2.14 -17.52
N GLY A 100 4.43 -1.38 -17.79
CA GLY A 100 4.01 -0.28 -16.92
C GLY A 100 3.60 -0.74 -15.52
N LEU A 101 3.03 -1.95 -15.35
CA LEU A 101 2.76 -2.51 -14.02
C LEU A 101 4.07 -2.86 -13.30
N ILE A 102 5.02 -3.47 -14.00
CA ILE A 102 6.35 -3.83 -13.46
C ILE A 102 7.11 -2.57 -13.04
N GLU A 103 7.14 -1.53 -13.85
CA GLU A 103 7.82 -0.26 -13.56
C GLU A 103 7.25 0.46 -12.33
N ARG A 104 5.96 0.27 -12.04
CA ARG A 104 5.32 0.81 -10.83
C ARG A 104 5.49 -0.11 -9.61
N ALA A 105 5.89 -1.35 -9.82
CA ALA A 105 6.03 -2.31 -8.75
C ALA A 105 7.30 -2.03 -7.94
N ASP A 106 7.22 -2.36 -6.67
CA ASP A 106 8.32 -2.28 -5.72
C ASP A 106 9.13 -3.59 -5.68
N ALA A 107 8.52 -4.71 -6.11
CA ALA A 107 9.13 -6.01 -6.34
C ALA A 107 8.24 -6.87 -7.26
N VAL A 108 8.81 -7.94 -7.81
CA VAL A 108 8.10 -8.96 -8.59
C VAL A 108 8.03 -10.25 -7.77
N LEU A 109 6.84 -10.85 -7.70
CA LEU A 109 6.62 -12.19 -7.21
C LEU A 109 6.32 -13.09 -8.42
N ALA A 110 7.29 -13.93 -8.80
CA ALA A 110 7.21 -14.78 -9.99
C ALA A 110 6.86 -16.23 -9.64
N ASN A 111 5.73 -16.71 -10.14
CA ASN A 111 5.32 -18.10 -10.07
C ASN A 111 6.01 -18.89 -11.20
N LEU A 112 7.12 -19.56 -10.89
CA LEU A 112 7.93 -20.35 -11.84
C LEU A 112 7.56 -21.84 -11.87
N ASN A 113 6.31 -22.17 -11.53
CA ASN A 113 5.84 -23.55 -11.66
C ASN A 113 5.87 -24.03 -13.12
N PHE A 114 5.95 -25.35 -13.27
CA PHE A 114 5.87 -26.04 -14.55
C PHE A 114 4.64 -25.61 -15.37
N PHE A 115 4.89 -25.10 -16.57
CA PHE A 115 3.85 -24.62 -17.46
C PHE A 115 4.01 -25.25 -18.85
N ARG A 116 3.01 -26.06 -19.25
CA ARG A 116 2.97 -26.77 -20.54
C ARG A 116 4.24 -27.62 -20.81
N GLY A 117 4.86 -28.12 -19.74
CA GLY A 117 6.12 -28.87 -19.78
C GLY A 117 6.82 -28.80 -18.43
N ALA A 118 8.10 -29.15 -18.38
CA ALA A 118 8.93 -29.05 -17.18
C ALA A 118 9.59 -27.67 -16.99
N GLU A 119 9.32 -26.73 -17.89
CA GLU A 119 9.88 -25.37 -17.83
C GLU A 119 8.84 -24.37 -17.28
N PRO A 120 9.29 -23.24 -16.70
CA PRO A 120 8.41 -22.12 -16.41
C PRO A 120 7.80 -21.49 -17.67
N ASP A 121 6.76 -20.69 -17.49
CA ASP A 121 6.24 -19.84 -18.56
C ASP A 121 7.29 -18.78 -18.96
N SER A 122 7.55 -18.64 -20.26
CA SER A 122 8.53 -17.68 -20.76
C SER A 122 8.06 -16.23 -20.69
N GLY A 123 6.75 -16.00 -20.50
CA GLY A 123 6.18 -14.68 -20.27
C GLY A 123 6.31 -14.18 -18.83
N THR A 124 6.63 -15.07 -17.89
CA THR A 124 6.80 -14.76 -16.45
C THR A 124 8.16 -14.12 -16.20
#